data_AF-A0A256Z492-F1
#
_entry.id   AF-A0A256Z492-F1
#
_cell.length_a   1.000
_cell.length_b   1.000
_cell.length_c   1.000
_cell.angle_alpha   90.00
_cell.angle_beta   90.00
_cell.angle_gamma   90.00
#
_symmetry.space_group_name_H-M   'P 1'
#
loop_
_entity.id
_entity.type
_entity.pdbx_description
1 polymer ?
#
loop_
_entity_poly.entity_id
_entity_poly.type
_entity_poly.pdbx_seq_one_letter_code
_entity_poly.pdbx_strand_id
1 'polypeptide(L)'
;MAVRVKLRIRSRVTSRSIEASALVNSGYETIKPQLLVPVKVAELLGLWPSIPRHYIVREYMTAGGPIKNYVLEDEVYVNVIVEYNTEPVIADLVISTVEDEILISDKLAGRLGIIVYDFAEGVWKLRSDPENIKRKSEARQTW
;
A
#
# COMPACT_ATOMS: atom_id res chain seq x y z
N MET A 1 8.71 8.81 -13.89
CA MET A 1 8.91 8.72 -12.44
C MET A 1 7.69 8.06 -11.82
N ALA A 2 7.80 6.82 -11.37
CA ALA A 2 6.65 6.11 -10.81
C ALA A 2 6.01 6.88 -9.63
N VAL A 3 4.68 6.80 -9.51
CA VAL A 3 3.92 7.55 -8.51
C VAL A 3 3.95 6.83 -7.17
N ARG A 4 4.45 7.52 -6.16
CA ARG A 4 4.49 7.09 -4.77
C ARG A 4 3.78 8.11 -3.92
N VAL A 5 3.03 7.61 -2.96
CA VAL A 5 2.29 8.42 -2.01
C VAL A 5 2.71 8.06 -0.60
N LYS A 6 2.70 9.06 0.28
CA LYS A 6 2.98 8.82 1.70
C LYS A 6 1.73 8.27 2.37
N LEU A 7 1.88 7.11 3.01
CA LEU A 7 0.80 6.43 3.72
C LEU A 7 1.06 6.43 5.22
N ARG A 8 -0.01 6.53 6.00
CA ARG A 8 -0.06 5.99 7.36
C ARG A 8 -0.71 4.63 7.32
N ILE A 9 -0.02 3.62 7.85
CA ILE A 9 -0.47 2.24 7.88
C ILE A 9 -0.61 1.85 9.35
N ARG A 10 -1.76 1.31 9.75
CA ARG A 10 -2.00 0.85 11.11
C ARG A 10 -2.59 -0.55 11.11
N SER A 11 -1.93 -1.48 11.80
CA SER A 11 -2.47 -2.82 12.03
C SER A 11 -3.70 -2.74 12.92
N ARG A 12 -4.74 -3.50 12.57
CA ARG A 12 -5.97 -3.60 13.35
C ARG A 12 -5.80 -4.49 14.57
N VAL A 13 -4.96 -5.53 14.49
CA VAL A 13 -4.77 -6.47 15.59
C VAL A 13 -3.72 -6.00 16.60
N THR A 14 -2.64 -5.37 16.15
CA THR A 14 -1.56 -4.94 17.06
C THR A 14 -1.65 -3.47 17.47
N SER A 15 -2.52 -2.69 16.81
CA SER A 15 -2.58 -1.22 16.90
C SER A 15 -1.28 -0.49 16.52
N ARG A 16 -0.22 -1.20 16.11
CA ARG A 16 1.03 -0.58 15.69
C ARG A 16 0.83 0.16 14.37
N SER A 17 1.53 1.28 14.23
CA SER A 17 1.44 2.13 13.06
C SER A 17 2.80 2.59 12.58
N ILE A 18 2.93 2.74 11.26
CA ILE A 18 4.10 3.33 10.61
C ILE A 18 3.66 4.34 9.56
N GLU A 19 4.57 5.22 9.17
CA GLU A 19 4.44 6.06 7.98
C GLU A 19 5.48 5.63 6.95
N ALA A 20 5.07 5.52 5.69
CA ALA A 20 5.93 5.01 4.63
C ALA A 20 5.52 5.55 3.25
N SER A 21 6.49 5.65 2.34
CA SER A 21 6.23 5.84 0.91
C SER A 21 5.81 4.51 0.30
N ALA A 22 4.79 4.55 -0.56
CA ALA A 22 4.24 3.37 -1.22
C ALA A 22 3.98 3.64 -2.71
N LEU A 23 4.39 2.70 -3.54
CA LEU A 23 4.27 2.75 -5.00
C LEU A 23 2.85 2.39 -5.44
N VAL A 24 2.23 3.27 -6.21
CA VAL A 24 0.95 3.02 -6.88
C VAL A 24 1.21 2.10 -8.07
N ASN A 25 0.69 0.87 -8.01
CA ASN A 25 0.87 -0.11 -9.07
C ASN A 25 -0.49 -0.54 -9.64
N SER A 26 -0.89 0.07 -10.76
CA SER A 26 -2.14 -0.28 -11.44
C SER A 26 -2.12 -1.67 -12.08
N GLY A 27 -0.94 -2.27 -12.30
CA GLY A 27 -0.80 -3.64 -12.77
C GLY A 27 -0.89 -4.68 -11.64
N TYR A 28 -0.93 -4.23 -10.38
CA TYR A 28 -1.25 -5.10 -9.25
C TYR A 28 -2.78 -5.15 -9.09
N GLU A 29 -3.41 -5.96 -9.93
CA GLU A 29 -4.87 -6.07 -10.03
C GLU A 29 -5.44 -7.07 -9.00
N THR A 30 -6.37 -6.61 -8.17
CA THR A 30 -6.95 -7.42 -7.09
C THR A 30 -8.47 -7.30 -7.03
N ILE A 31 -9.15 -8.21 -6.32
CA ILE A 31 -10.61 -8.13 -6.10
C ILE A 31 -10.93 -7.15 -4.95
N LYS A 32 -10.16 -7.23 -3.86
CA LYS A 32 -10.25 -6.35 -2.69
C LYS A 32 -9.10 -5.34 -2.68
N PRO A 33 -9.20 -4.22 -1.96
CA PRO A 33 -8.04 -3.36 -1.67
C PRO A 33 -6.94 -4.16 -0.99
N GLN A 34 -5.73 -4.16 -1.56
CA GLN A 34 -4.57 -4.83 -0.98
C GLN A 34 -3.40 -3.85 -0.88
N LEU A 35 -2.69 -3.94 0.24
CA LEU A 35 -1.40 -3.31 0.44
C LEU A 35 -0.36 -4.42 0.57
N LEU A 36 0.52 -4.53 -0.42
CA LEU A 36 1.65 -5.43 -0.34
C LEU A 36 2.79 -4.74 0.39
N VAL A 37 3.39 -5.42 1.36
CA VAL A 37 4.47 -4.90 2.18
C VAL A 37 5.66 -5.87 2.22
N PRO A 38 6.90 -5.35 2.27
CA PRO A 38 8.09 -6.14 2.60
C PRO A 38 8.00 -6.73 4.02
N VAL A 39 8.72 -7.82 4.27
CA VAL A 39 8.81 -8.45 5.60
C VAL A 39 9.16 -7.43 6.69
N LYS A 40 10.09 -6.50 6.42
CA LYS A 40 10.52 -5.51 7.41
C LYS A 40 9.39 -4.61 7.89
N VAL A 41 8.47 -4.25 7.00
CA VAL A 41 7.27 -3.48 7.34
C VAL A 41 6.33 -4.30 8.21
N ALA A 42 6.15 -5.59 7.89
CA ALA A 42 5.34 -6.49 8.69
C ALA A 42 5.92 -6.67 10.12
N GLU A 43 7.25 -6.73 10.28
CA GLU A 43 7.91 -6.76 11.59
C GLU A 43 7.58 -5.51 12.43
N LEU A 44 7.67 -4.32 11.81
CA LEU A 44 7.36 -3.06 12.49
C LEU A 44 5.88 -2.99 12.91
N LEU A 45 4.99 -3.54 12.09
CA LEU A 45 3.56 -3.70 12.43
C LEU A 45 3.31 -4.82 13.46
N GLY A 46 4.32 -5.58 13.87
CA GLY A 46 4.19 -6.69 14.82
C GLY A 46 3.43 -7.90 14.25
N LEU A 47 3.46 -8.06 12.92
CA LEU A 47 2.80 -9.12 12.17
C LEU A 47 3.79 -10.16 11.61
N TRP A 48 5.06 -10.03 11.96
CA TRP A 48 6.13 -10.96 11.57
C TRP A 48 7.19 -11.02 12.69
N PRO A 49 7.85 -12.18 12.94
CA PRO A 49 7.68 -13.48 12.29
C PRO A 49 6.46 -14.27 12.75
N SER A 50 5.85 -13.88 13.87
CA SER A 50 4.62 -14.52 14.38
C SER A 50 3.42 -13.71 13.95
N ILE A 51 2.52 -14.32 13.19
CA ILE A 51 1.26 -13.70 12.74
C ILE A 51 0.18 -13.98 13.80
N PRO A 52 -0.36 -12.95 14.50
CA PRO A 52 -1.26 -13.15 15.64
C PRO A 52 -2.72 -13.43 15.26
N ARG A 53 -3.00 -13.76 14.00
CA ARG A 53 -4.34 -14.05 13.46
C ARG A 53 -4.28 -15.03 12.29
N HIS A 54 -5.44 -15.49 11.82
CA HIS A 54 -5.51 -16.31 10.61
C HIS A 54 -4.95 -15.55 9.39
N TYR A 55 -4.19 -16.27 8.56
CA TYR A 55 -3.66 -15.81 7.29
C TYR A 55 -3.81 -16.90 6.22
N ILE A 56 -3.78 -16.49 4.96
CA ILE A 56 -3.85 -17.37 3.79
C ILE A 56 -2.55 -17.24 3.01
N VAL A 57 -2.01 -18.34 2.51
CA VAL A 57 -0.92 -18.28 1.51
C VAL A 57 -1.57 -18.23 0.14
N ARG A 58 -1.33 -17.16 -0.62
CA ARG A 58 -1.82 -17.00 -2.00
C ARG A 58 -0.66 -16.87 -2.97
N GLU A 59 -0.86 -17.41 -4.15
CA GLU A 59 0.04 -17.24 -5.28
C GLU A 59 -0.33 -15.96 -6.04
N TYR A 60 0.67 -15.13 -6.32
CA TYR A 60 0.56 -13.91 -7.10
C TYR A 60 1.40 -14.06 -8.35
N MET A 61 0.80 -13.77 -9.51
CA MET A 61 1.53 -13.73 -10.77
C MET A 61 2.29 -12.42 -10.88
N THR A 62 3.59 -12.50 -11.13
CA THR A 62 4.45 -11.34 -11.40
C THR A 62 5.09 -11.50 -12.78
N ALA A 63 5.75 -10.44 -13.27
CA ALA A 63 6.54 -10.53 -14.50
C ALA A 63 7.67 -11.56 -14.42
N GLY A 64 8.19 -11.86 -13.22
CA GLY A 64 9.23 -12.85 -12.97
C GLY A 64 8.72 -14.28 -12.71
N GLY A 65 7.40 -14.49 -12.73
CA GLY A 65 6.76 -15.76 -12.40
C GLY A 65 5.91 -15.71 -11.12
N PRO A 66 5.31 -16.84 -10.73
CA PRO A 66 4.47 -16.92 -9.54
C PRO A 66 5.29 -16.79 -8.25
N ILE A 67 4.78 -16.01 -7.29
CA ILE A 67 5.33 -15.90 -5.94
C ILE A 67 4.26 -16.21 -4.89
N LYS A 68 4.66 -16.81 -3.78
CA LYS A 68 3.76 -17.08 -2.65
C LYS A 68 3.88 -15.98 -1.60
N ASN A 69 2.77 -15.33 -1.29
CA ASN A 69 2.69 -14.29 -0.27
C ASN A 69 1.69 -14.67 0.83
N TYR A 70 1.87 -14.07 1.99
CA TYR A 70 0.99 -14.26 3.15
C TYR A 70 -0.05 -13.15 3.19
N VAL A 71 -1.33 -13.49 3.19
CA VAL A 71 -2.44 -12.55 3.11
C VAL A 71 -3.21 -12.55 4.43
N LEU A 72 -3.29 -11.37 5.05
CA LEU A 72 -4.11 -11.11 6.22
C LEU A 72 -5.28 -10.24 5.79
N GLU A 73 -6.48 -10.81 5.74
CA GLU A 73 -7.64 -10.13 5.18
C GLU A 73 -8.11 -8.96 6.06
N ASP A 74 -8.41 -7.81 5.45
CA ASP A 74 -8.85 -6.62 6.17
C ASP A 74 -7.96 -6.29 7.39
N GLU A 75 -6.64 -6.40 7.30
CA GLU A 75 -5.75 -6.26 8.47
C GLU A 75 -5.34 -4.82 8.76
N VAL A 76 -5.24 -3.97 7.74
CA VAL A 76 -4.69 -2.62 7.93
C VAL A 76 -5.71 -1.53 7.66
N TYR A 77 -5.66 -0.49 8.49
CA TYR A 77 -6.14 0.83 8.11
C TYR A 77 -5.04 1.55 7.34
N VAL A 78 -5.40 2.09 6.17
CA VAL A 78 -4.48 2.82 5.29
C VAL A 78 -5.05 4.21 5.03
N ASN A 79 -4.26 5.24 5.32
CA ASN A 79 -4.58 6.64 5.05
C ASN A 79 -3.49 7.25 4.18
N VAL A 80 -3.86 8.13 3.24
CA VAL A 80 -2.87 8.98 2.56
C VAL A 80 -2.57 10.17 3.46
N ILE A 81 -1.29 10.43 3.70
CA ILE A 81 -0.84 11.59 4.48
C ILE A 81 -0.76 12.80 3.54
N VAL A 82 -1.63 13.77 3.81
CA VAL A 82 -1.68 15.08 3.16
C VAL A 82 -1.96 16.15 4.22
N GLU A 83 -2.15 17.39 3.81
CA GLU A 83 -2.31 18.55 4.72
C GLU A 83 -3.63 18.52 5.51
N TYR A 84 -4.57 17.64 5.15
CA TYR A 84 -5.85 17.45 5.80
C TYR A 84 -6.08 15.97 6.16
N ASN A 85 -7.07 15.70 7.00
CA ASN A 85 -7.41 14.35 7.42
C ASN A 85 -8.09 13.57 6.28
N THR A 86 -7.56 12.41 5.95
CA THR A 86 -8.17 11.45 5.02
C THR A 86 -8.83 10.32 5.79
N GLU A 87 -9.96 9.82 5.28
CA GLU A 87 -10.63 8.66 5.87
C GLU A 87 -9.81 7.37 5.62
N PRO A 88 -9.68 6.49 6.62
CA PRO A 88 -8.94 5.25 6.47
C PRO A 88 -9.68 4.28 5.55
N VAL A 89 -8.94 3.64 4.64
CA VAL A 89 -9.40 2.49 3.89
C VAL A 89 -8.94 1.23 4.61
N ILE A 90 -9.86 0.29 4.81
CA ILE A 90 -9.52 -1.07 5.27
C ILE A 90 -9.03 -1.86 4.06
N ALA A 91 -7.87 -2.51 4.20
CA ALA A 91 -7.27 -3.31 3.14
C ALA A 91 -6.71 -4.64 3.68
N ASP A 92 -6.63 -5.63 2.79
CA ASP A 92 -5.84 -6.83 3.06
C ASP A 92 -4.36 -6.44 3.11
N LEU A 93 -3.62 -7.00 4.07
CA LEU A 93 -2.16 -6.88 4.13
C LEU A 93 -1.54 -8.10 3.47
N VAL A 94 -0.71 -7.89 2.45
CA VAL A 94 0.00 -8.95 1.74
C VAL A 94 1.48 -8.85 2.09
N ILE A 95 2.01 -9.81 2.83
CA ILE A 95 3.43 -9.84 3.20
C ILE A 95 4.20 -10.59 2.11
N SER A 96 5.13 -9.90 1.47
CA SER A 96 6.05 -10.47 0.48
C SER A 96 7.45 -10.65 1.06
N THR A 97 8.08 -11.77 0.74
CA THR A 97 9.45 -12.10 1.14
C THR A 97 10.50 -11.66 0.12
N VAL A 98 10.07 -11.14 -1.03
CA VAL A 98 10.95 -10.78 -2.15
C VAL A 98 10.85 -9.32 -2.58
N GLU A 99 9.75 -8.64 -2.25
CA GLU A 99 9.55 -7.23 -2.58
C GLU A 99 10.30 -6.33 -1.59
N ASP A 100 10.93 -5.27 -2.10
CA ASP A 100 11.70 -4.30 -1.31
C ASP A 100 10.95 -2.98 -1.06
N GLU A 101 9.80 -2.78 -1.69
CA GLU A 101 8.98 -1.58 -1.63
C GLU A 101 7.51 -1.91 -1.35
N ILE A 102 6.78 -1.00 -0.70
CA ILE A 102 5.34 -1.16 -0.46
C ILE A 102 4.57 -0.89 -1.76
N LEU A 103 3.66 -1.79 -2.13
CA LEU A 103 2.83 -1.66 -3.34
C LEU A 103 1.35 -1.46 -2.99
N ILE A 104 0.73 -0.48 -3.62
CA ILE A 104 -0.70 -0.20 -3.58
C ILE A 104 -1.35 -0.88 -4.79
N SER A 105 -2.33 -1.76 -4.55
CA SER A 105 -3.10 -2.41 -5.63
C SER A 105 -4.05 -1.43 -6.33
N ASP A 106 -4.55 -1.80 -7.51
CA ASP A 106 -5.51 -1.01 -8.29
C ASP A 106 -6.76 -0.63 -7.44
N LYS A 107 -7.33 -1.59 -6.72
CA LYS A 107 -8.51 -1.38 -5.86
C LYS A 107 -8.20 -0.51 -4.67
N LEU A 108 -7.01 -0.63 -4.07
CA LEU A 108 -6.64 0.24 -2.96
C LEU A 108 -6.42 1.68 -3.45
N ALA A 109 -5.72 1.88 -4.57
CA ALA A 109 -5.52 3.21 -5.15
C ALA A 109 -6.85 3.91 -5.46
N GLY A 110 -7.79 3.19 -6.07
CA GLY A 110 -9.14 3.71 -6.35
C GLY A 110 -9.92 4.08 -5.09
N ARG A 111 -9.81 3.28 -4.01
CA ARG A 111 -10.50 3.52 -2.74
C ARG A 111 -9.88 4.64 -1.90
N LEU A 112 -8.55 4.82 -1.99
CA LEU A 112 -7.85 5.98 -1.43
C LEU A 112 -8.13 7.26 -2.23
N GLY A 113 -8.77 7.14 -3.40
CA GLY A 113 -9.10 8.29 -4.25
C GLY A 113 -7.90 8.87 -4.98
N ILE A 114 -6.84 8.07 -5.20
CA ILE A 114 -5.64 8.52 -5.90
C ILE A 114 -5.96 8.68 -7.39
N ILE A 115 -5.61 9.84 -7.94
CA ILE A 115 -5.70 10.18 -9.37
C ILE A 115 -4.29 10.48 -9.86
N VAL A 116 -3.81 9.70 -10.82
CA VAL A 116 -2.52 9.93 -11.47
C VAL A 116 -2.72 10.74 -12.74
N TYR A 117 -1.99 11.84 -12.88
CA TYR A 117 -2.00 12.68 -14.08
C TYR A 117 -0.87 12.32 -15.04
N ASP A 118 0.32 12.10 -14.50
CA ASP A 118 1.52 11.90 -15.30
C ASP A 118 2.49 10.96 -14.57
N PHE A 119 2.65 9.75 -15.09
CA PHE A 119 3.60 8.77 -14.58
C PHE A 119 5.05 9.07 -14.96
N ALA A 120 5.31 9.85 -16.02
CA ALA A 120 6.68 10.27 -16.35
C ALA A 120 7.17 11.33 -15.36
N GLU A 121 6.28 12.22 -14.93
CA GLU A 121 6.59 13.34 -14.04
C GLU A 121 6.20 13.12 -12.57
N GLY A 122 5.62 11.95 -12.26
CA GLY A 122 5.17 11.57 -10.93
C GLY A 122 4.11 12.51 -10.36
N VAL A 123 3.18 12.97 -11.20
CA VAL A 123 2.16 13.96 -10.83
C VAL A 123 0.85 13.27 -10.50
N TRP A 124 0.30 13.56 -9.33
CA TRP A 124 -0.91 12.95 -8.83
C TRP A 124 -1.73 13.93 -7.97
N LYS A 125 -2.96 13.56 -7.63
CA LYS A 125 -3.78 14.21 -6.60
C LYS A 125 -4.74 13.21 -5.95
N LEU A 126 -5.38 13.62 -4.88
CA LEU A 126 -6.56 12.93 -4.34
C LEU A 126 -7.84 13.45 -5.00
N ARG A 127 -8.87 12.62 -5.07
CA ARG A 127 -10.21 13.02 -5.52
C ARG A 127 -10.80 14.14 -4.65
N SER A 128 -10.45 14.15 -3.36
CA SER A 128 -10.83 15.18 -2.40
C SER A 128 -9.98 16.45 -2.47
N ASP A 129 -8.89 16.45 -3.25
CA ASP A 129 -8.09 17.66 -3.42
C ASP A 129 -8.84 18.70 -4.27
N PRO A 130 -8.70 20.00 -3.96
CA PRO A 130 -9.10 21.08 -4.86
C PRO A 130 -8.52 20.88 -6.27
N GLU A 131 -9.21 21.41 -7.29
CA GLU A 131 -8.86 21.16 -8.71
C GLU A 131 -7.44 21.58 -9.09
N ASN A 132 -6.94 22.66 -8.48
CA ASN A 132 -5.63 23.23 -8.77
C ASN A 132 -4.46 22.51 -8.08
N ILE A 133 -4.72 21.53 -7.21
CA ILE A 133 -3.67 20.79 -6.52
C ILE A 133 -3.07 19.75 -7.45
N LYS A 134 -1.75 19.83 -7.60
CA LYS A 134 -0.90 18.83 -8.24
C LYS A 134 0.23 18.49 -7.29
N ARG A 135 0.24 17.25 -6.83
CA ARG A 135 1.26 16.71 -5.92
C ARG A 135 2.36 16.06 -6.73
N LYS A 136 3.57 16.04 -6.15
CA LYS A 136 4.69 15.29 -6.69
C LYS A 136 4.84 13.96 -5.95
N SER A 137 5.39 12.98 -6.65
CA SER A 137 5.69 11.65 -6.13
C SER A 137 6.65 11.75 -4.95
N GLU A 138 6.42 10.94 -3.92
CA GLU A 138 7.38 10.74 -2.85
C GLU A 138 8.65 10.03 -3.37
N ALA A 139 9.75 10.18 -2.63
CA ALA A 139 10.95 9.41 -2.90
C ALA A 139 10.69 7.90 -2.76
N ARG A 140 11.43 7.09 -3.52
CA ARG A 140 11.44 5.63 -3.34
C ARG A 140 11.90 5.30 -1.93
N GLN A 141 11.17 4.42 -1.26
CA GLN A 141 11.55 3.89 0.05
C GLN A 141 11.66 2.37 -0.03
N THR A 142 12.86 1.87 0.21
CA THR A 142 13.16 0.45 0.28
C THR A 142 13.31 -0.01 1.73
N TRP A 143 13.10 -1.30 1.97
CA TRP A 143 12.98 -1.90 3.30
C TRP A 143 13.91 -3.08 3.54
#